data_AF-A0AAW2M7D5-F1
#
_entry.id   AF-A0AAW2M7D5-F1
#
_cell.length_a   1.000
_cell.length_b   1.000
_cell.length_c   1.000
_cell.angle_alpha   90.00
_cell.angle_beta   90.00
_cell.angle_gamma   90.00
#
_symmetry.space_group_name_H-M   'P 1'
#
loop_
_entity.id
_entity.type
_entity.pdbx_description
1 polymer ?
#
loop_
_entity_poly.entity_id
_entity_poly.type
_entity_poly.pdbx_seq_one_letter_code
_entity_poly.pdbx_strand_id
1 'polypeptide(L)'
;MNVGISNATNTRRYIEKLLRKSRDMKGAVHECKLSYDSVLGSLNSALSEVREIKEYETATYDLKIASTDNIERCADAVAKGKVEDETILSGNKVVPIFGMSAYNAVDKLMH
;
A
#
# COMPACT_ATOMS: atom_id res chain seq x y z
N MET A 1 9.09 -6.86 -4.11
CA MET A 1 8.27 -5.75 -4.64
C MET A 1 7.08 -6.23 -5.47
N ASN A 2 7.27 -6.92 -6.61
CA ASN A 2 6.17 -7.34 -7.50
C ASN A 2 4.99 -8.05 -6.81
N VAL A 3 5.27 -8.96 -5.87
CA VAL A 3 4.22 -9.65 -5.10
C VAL A 3 3.41 -8.65 -4.26
N GLY A 4 4.07 -7.71 -3.58
CA GLY A 4 3.43 -6.64 -2.82
C GLY A 4 2.58 -5.72 -3.71
N ILE A 5 3.09 -5.33 -4.88
CA ILE A 5 2.36 -4.51 -5.87
C ILE A 5 1.11 -5.25 -6.36
N SER A 6 1.23 -6.54 -6.67
CA SER A 6 0.12 -7.37 -7.12
C SER A 6 -0.97 -7.47 -6.05
N ASN A 7 -0.57 -7.71 -4.78
CA ASN A 7 -1.51 -7.78 -3.67
C ASN A 7 -2.23 -6.44 -3.45
N ALA A 8 -1.47 -5.35 -3.37
CA ALA A 8 -2.02 -4.00 -3.21
C ALA A 8 -2.97 -3.64 -4.36
N THR A 9 -2.63 -4.03 -5.60
CA THR A 9 -3.47 -3.82 -6.78
C THR A 9 -4.79 -4.59 -6.67
N ASN A 10 -4.75 -5.84 -6.20
CA ASN A 10 -5.96 -6.65 -6.03
C ASN A 10 -6.88 -6.07 -4.95
N THR A 11 -6.33 -5.64 -3.81
CA THR A 11 -7.11 -4.99 -2.75
C THR A 11 -7.69 -3.65 -3.22
N ARG A 12 -6.89 -2.83 -3.92
CA ARG A 12 -7.36 -1.58 -4.53
C ARG A 12 -8.53 -1.80 -5.48
N ARG A 13 -8.44 -2.81 -6.36
CA ARG A 13 -9.53 -3.17 -7.28
C ARG A 13 -10.78 -3.67 -6.54
N TYR A 14 -10.59 -4.41 -5.45
CA TYR A 14 -11.70 -4.84 -4.59
C TYR A 14 -12.42 -3.62 -3.99
N ILE A 15 -11.67 -2.70 -3.39
CA ILE A 15 -12.19 -1.44 -2.81
C ILE A 15 -12.98 -0.65 -3.86
N GLU A 16 -12.45 -0.53 -5.08
CA GLU A 16 -13.15 0.16 -6.17
C GLU A 16 -14.49 -0.51 -6.52
N LYS A 17 -14.53 -1.84 -6.57
CA LYS A 17 -15.78 -2.58 -6.78
C LYS A 17 -16.76 -2.38 -5.61
N LEU A 18 -16.27 -2.34 -4.38
CA LEU A 18 -17.08 -2.13 -3.18
C LEU A 18 -17.75 -0.75 -3.19
N LEU A 19 -16.99 0.32 -3.53
CA LEU A 19 -17.49 1.69 -3.63
C LEU A 19 -18.56 1.88 -4.71
N ARG A 20 -18.53 1.07 -5.78
CA ARG A 20 -19.57 1.08 -6.82
C ARG A 20 -20.88 0.43 -6.37
N LYS A 21 -20.81 -0.51 -5.42
CA LYS A 21 -21.96 -1.31 -4.96
C LYS A 21 -22.70 -0.68 -3.78
N SER A 22 -22.01 0.01 -2.88
CA SER A 22 -22.60 0.55 -1.64
C SER A 22 -22.40 2.06 -1.53
N ARG A 23 -23.51 2.81 -1.37
CA ARG A 23 -23.47 4.25 -1.11
C ARG A 23 -23.15 4.59 0.35
N ASP A 24 -23.32 3.64 1.27
CA ASP A 24 -23.30 3.89 2.73
C ASP A 24 -21.91 3.68 3.36
N MET A 25 -20.98 3.01 2.67
CA MET A 25 -19.61 2.80 3.17
C MET A 25 -18.59 3.86 2.69
N LYS A 26 -19.07 5.00 2.18
CA LYS A 26 -18.23 5.91 1.38
C LYS A 26 -17.04 6.51 2.12
N GLY A 27 -17.13 6.83 3.40
CA GLY A 27 -16.04 7.53 4.10
C GLY A 27 -14.77 6.68 4.19
N ALA A 28 -14.79 5.67 5.06
CA ALA A 28 -13.62 4.84 5.34
C ALA A 28 -13.11 4.07 4.11
N VAL A 29 -14.02 3.55 3.28
CA VAL A 29 -13.63 2.78 2.08
C VAL A 29 -13.03 3.69 1.01
N HIS A 30 -13.47 4.95 0.88
CA HIS A 30 -12.85 5.90 -0.04
C HIS A 30 -11.46 6.31 0.43
N GLU A 31 -11.28 6.54 1.73
CA GLU A 31 -9.97 6.79 2.33
C GLU A 31 -9.01 5.62 2.07
N CYS A 32 -9.50 4.38 2.19
CA CYS A 32 -8.74 3.22 1.79
C CYS A 32 -8.37 3.21 0.31
N LYS A 33 -9.28 3.59 -0.60
CA LYS A 33 -8.92 3.70 -2.03
C LYS A 33 -7.75 4.67 -2.23
N LEU A 34 -7.81 5.85 -1.63
CA LEU A 34 -6.76 6.87 -1.75
C LEU A 34 -5.43 6.37 -1.18
N SER A 35 -5.49 5.74 -0.01
CA SER A 35 -4.35 5.08 0.63
C SER A 35 -3.69 4.04 -0.28
N TYR A 36 -4.47 3.14 -0.90
CA TYR A 36 -3.93 2.15 -1.82
C TYR A 36 -3.41 2.75 -3.14
N ASP A 37 -4.01 3.83 -3.64
CA ASP A 37 -3.47 4.56 -4.80
C ASP A 37 -2.07 5.13 -4.46
N SER A 38 -1.89 5.71 -3.25
CA SER A 38 -0.58 6.17 -2.77
C SER A 38 0.42 5.04 -2.54
N VAL A 39 0.01 3.93 -1.91
CA VAL A 39 0.85 2.72 -1.76
C VAL A 39 1.36 2.24 -3.11
N LEU A 40 0.49 2.13 -4.11
CA LEU A 40 0.87 1.70 -5.45
C LEU A 40 1.81 2.70 -6.12
N GLY A 41 1.60 4.01 -5.93
CA GLY A 41 2.53 5.05 -6.39
C GLY A 41 3.94 4.82 -5.86
N SER A 42 4.08 4.79 -4.53
CA SER A 42 5.38 4.60 -3.88
C SER A 42 6.04 3.24 -4.20
N LEU A 43 5.27 2.14 -4.25
CA LEU A 43 5.84 0.83 -4.58
C LEU A 43 6.35 0.75 -6.04
N ASN A 44 5.67 1.41 -6.98
CA ASN A 44 6.11 1.45 -8.38
C ASN A 44 7.31 2.40 -8.55
N SER A 45 7.31 3.52 -7.84
CA SER A 45 8.43 4.47 -7.81
C SER A 45 9.70 3.78 -7.30
N ALA A 46 9.65 3.17 -6.12
CA ALA A 46 10.77 2.38 -5.58
C ALA A 46 11.24 1.26 -6.51
N LEU A 47 10.33 0.61 -7.25
CA LEU A 47 10.69 -0.43 -8.20
C LEU A 47 11.48 0.12 -9.40
N SER A 48 11.07 1.27 -9.95
CA SER A 48 11.80 1.96 -11.02
C SER A 48 13.14 2.47 -10.50
N GLU A 49 13.17 3.07 -9.31
CA GLU A 49 14.38 3.57 -8.65
C GLU A 49 15.45 2.49 -8.49
N VAL A 50 15.05 1.30 -8.04
CA VAL A 50 15.97 0.15 -7.91
C VAL A 50 16.44 -0.39 -9.25
N ARG A 51 15.54 -0.50 -10.24
CA ARG A 51 15.82 -1.22 -11.50
C ARG A 51 16.49 -0.38 -12.57
N GLU A 52 16.12 0.89 -12.65
CA GLU A 52 16.40 1.73 -13.82
C GLU A 52 17.50 2.74 -13.51
N ILE A 53 17.43 3.39 -12.34
CA ILE A 53 18.32 4.52 -12.01
C ILE A 53 19.28 4.23 -10.85
N LYS A 54 19.06 3.15 -10.09
CA LYS A 54 19.87 2.73 -8.92
C LYS A 54 19.90 3.76 -7.79
N GLU A 55 18.80 4.48 -7.60
CA GLU A 55 18.62 5.41 -6.48
C GLU A 55 18.07 4.66 -5.26
N TYR A 56 18.95 3.94 -4.56
CA TYR A 56 18.54 3.06 -3.46
C TYR A 56 18.05 3.83 -2.21
N GLU A 57 18.55 5.03 -1.97
CA GLU A 57 18.08 5.90 -0.87
C GLU A 57 16.64 6.38 -1.12
N THR A 58 16.34 6.84 -2.33
CA THR A 58 14.97 7.20 -2.73
C THR A 58 14.05 5.98 -2.65
N ALA A 59 14.51 4.83 -3.13
CA ALA A 59 13.72 3.60 -3.11
C ALA A 59 13.39 3.13 -1.69
N THR A 60 14.34 3.20 -0.77
CA THR A 60 14.10 2.85 0.63
C THR A 60 13.14 3.83 1.29
N TYR A 61 13.22 5.12 0.98
CA TYR A 61 12.26 6.12 1.45
C TYR A 61 10.83 5.81 0.97
N ASP A 62 10.65 5.54 -0.32
CA ASP A 62 9.35 5.22 -0.90
C ASP A 62 8.76 3.91 -0.34
N LEU A 63 9.59 2.88 -0.17
CA LEU A 63 9.16 1.63 0.46
C LEU A 63 8.71 1.83 1.90
N LYS A 64 9.39 2.71 2.65
CA LYS A 64 9.05 3.02 4.04
C LYS A 64 7.68 3.72 4.09
N ILE A 65 7.49 4.79 3.31
CA ILE A 65 6.21 5.52 3.26
C ILE A 65 5.05 4.63 2.81
N ALA A 66 5.28 3.76 1.82
CA ALA A 66 4.27 2.78 1.39
C ALA A 66 3.86 1.84 2.54
N SER A 67 4.81 1.47 3.40
CA SER A 67 4.63 0.49 4.48
C SER A 67 4.13 1.09 5.79
N THR A 68 4.22 2.41 5.96
CA THR A 68 3.76 3.15 7.14
C THR A 68 2.65 4.10 6.72
N ASP A 69 2.99 5.33 6.35
CA ASP A 69 2.10 6.49 6.32
C ASP A 69 0.94 6.28 5.34
N ASN A 70 1.26 5.74 4.14
CA ASN A 70 0.27 5.53 3.11
C ASN A 70 -0.78 4.51 3.54
N ILE A 71 -0.37 3.37 4.11
CA ILE A 71 -1.30 2.28 4.47
C ILE A 71 -1.96 2.49 5.83
N GLU A 72 -1.27 3.15 6.77
CA GLU A 72 -1.82 3.53 8.09
C GLU A 72 -3.07 4.39 7.93
N ARG A 73 -3.11 5.27 6.91
CA ARG A 73 -4.32 6.05 6.60
C ARG A 73 -5.55 5.16 6.37
N CYS A 74 -5.42 4.05 5.65
CA CYS A 74 -6.54 3.11 5.49
C CYS A 74 -6.83 2.37 6.80
N ALA A 75 -5.81 1.91 7.52
CA ALA A 75 -5.97 1.22 8.80
C ALA A 75 -6.74 2.07 9.83
N ASP A 76 -6.39 3.35 9.94
CA ASP A 76 -7.09 4.32 10.77
C ASP A 76 -8.53 4.56 10.32
N ALA A 77 -8.74 4.69 9.01
CA ALA A 77 -10.06 4.94 8.45
C ALA A 77 -11.01 3.77 8.71
N VAL A 78 -10.56 2.52 8.52
CA VAL A 78 -11.38 1.33 8.81
C VAL A 78 -11.63 1.17 10.30
N ALA A 79 -10.65 1.48 11.16
CA ALA A 79 -10.83 1.43 12.61
C ALA A 79 -11.87 2.47 13.08
N LYS A 80 -11.74 3.73 12.65
CA LYS A 80 -12.68 4.82 12.98
C LYS A 80 -14.08 4.55 12.41
N GLY A 81 -14.14 4.02 11.19
CA GLY A 81 -15.37 3.66 10.50
C GLY A 81 -15.98 2.32 10.90
N LYS A 82 -15.33 1.56 11.80
CA LYS A 82 -15.72 0.19 12.19
C LYS A 82 -15.98 -0.72 10.98
N VAL A 83 -15.11 -0.63 9.98
CA VAL A 83 -15.19 -1.46 8.77
C VAL A 83 -14.48 -2.78 9.04
N GLU A 84 -15.25 -3.87 9.04
CA GLU A 84 -14.77 -5.23 9.30
C GLU A 84 -14.58 -6.06 8.01
N ASP A 85 -14.38 -5.38 6.87
CA ASP A 85 -14.16 -6.06 5.60
C ASP A 85 -12.82 -6.81 5.59
N GLU A 86 -12.89 -8.14 5.59
CA GLU A 86 -11.72 -9.03 5.68
C GLU A 86 -10.71 -8.80 4.55
N THR A 87 -11.17 -8.43 3.35
CA THR A 87 -10.28 -8.20 2.21
C THR A 87 -9.45 -6.94 2.43
N ILE A 88 -10.09 -5.85 2.89
CA ILE A 88 -9.39 -4.60 3.22
C ILE A 88 -8.44 -4.82 4.39
N LEU A 89 -8.91 -5.46 5.48
CA LEU A 89 -8.09 -5.73 6.66
C LEU A 89 -6.88 -6.63 6.35
N SER A 90 -7.07 -7.66 5.52
CA SER A 90 -5.97 -8.52 5.08
C SER A 90 -4.97 -7.73 4.24
N GLY A 91 -5.43 -6.92 3.28
CA GLY A 91 -4.53 -6.09 2.48
C GLY A 91 -3.69 -5.15 3.33
N ASN A 92 -4.30 -4.50 4.34
CA ASN A 92 -3.60 -3.56 5.23
C ASN A 92 -2.49 -4.21 6.05
N LYS A 93 -2.62 -5.50 6.36
CA LYS A 93 -1.57 -6.28 7.03
C LYS A 93 -0.47 -6.71 6.06
N VAL A 94 -0.83 -7.03 4.83
CA VAL A 94 0.09 -7.60 3.83
C VAL A 94 1.03 -6.54 3.24
N VAL A 95 0.55 -5.31 3.03
CA VAL A 95 1.36 -4.22 2.45
C VAL A 95 2.63 -3.94 3.28
N PRO A 96 2.57 -3.72 4.61
CA PRO A 96 3.77 -3.52 5.43
C PRO A 96 4.75 -4.69 5.38
N ILE A 97 4.26 -5.94 5.35
CA ILE A 97 5.11 -7.13 5.32
C ILE A 97 5.98 -7.14 4.06
N PHE A 98 5.37 -6.96 2.89
CA PHE A 98 6.11 -6.98 1.64
C PHE A 98 6.94 -5.71 1.41
N GLY A 99 6.42 -4.55 1.82
CA GLY A 99 7.12 -3.28 1.69
C GLY A 99 8.38 -3.23 2.57
N MET A 100 8.29 -3.61 3.84
CA MET A 100 9.46 -3.65 4.74
C MET A 100 10.45 -4.77 4.38
N SER A 101 9.96 -5.91 3.87
CA SER A 101 10.86 -6.94 3.34
C SER A 101 11.66 -6.43 2.13
N ALA A 102 11.02 -5.65 1.27
CA ALA A 102 11.69 -5.02 0.14
C ALA A 102 12.64 -3.90 0.59
N TYR A 103 12.24 -3.08 1.57
CA TYR A 103 13.09 -2.05 2.19
C TYR A 103 14.42 -2.66 2.65
N ASN A 104 14.35 -3.71 3.48
CA ASN A 104 15.54 -4.38 4.02
C ASN A 104 16.43 -5.00 2.92
N ALA A 105 15.85 -5.38 1.77
CA ALA A 105 16.61 -5.91 0.65
C ALA A 105 17.34 -4.81 -0.12
N VAL A 106 16.73 -3.65 -0.29
CA VAL A 106 17.32 -2.49 -0.99
C VAL A 106 18.34 -1.78 -0.11
N ASP A 107 18.09 -1.65 1.18
CA ASP A 107 19.02 -1.06 2.15
C ASP A 107 20.39 -1.77 2.13
N LYS A 108 20.39 -3.09 1.97
CA LYS A 108 21.61 -3.90 1.78
C LYS A 108 22.35 -3.65 0.46
N LEU A 109 21.76 -2.93 -0.49
CA LEU A 109 22.44 -2.52 -1.72
C LEU A 109 23.11 -1.16 -1.57
N MET A 110 22.80 -0.41 -0.49
CA MET A 110 23.44 0.85 -0.13
C MET A 110 24.74 0.64 0.67
N HIS A 111 24.90 -0.53 1.30
CA HIS A 111 25.98 -0.88 2.21
C HIS A 111 26.76 -2.11 1.72
#